data_AF-A0A921FDY1-F1
#
_entry.id   AF-A0A921FDY1-F1
#
_cell.length_a   1.000
_cell.length_b   1.000
_cell.length_c   1.000
_cell.angle_alpha   90.00
_cell.angle_beta   90.00
_cell.angle_gamma   90.00
#
_symmetry.space_group_name_H-M   'P 1'
#
loop_
_entity.id
_entity.type
_entity.pdbx_description
1 polymer ?
#
loop_
_entity_poly.entity_id
_entity_poly.type
_entity_poly.pdbx_seq_one_letter_code
_entity_poly.pdbx_strand_id
1 'polypeptide(L)'
;MIRRWIILGITMLAVLPLWAQKGMHVEALFDGRFKQDKRAVEVLIKGKELKKYHLTLFRSLTVTDAPTLSKEIEALVSQDAETAVDKEVGKVGTRLYYGFFCFPPKNESYRYLFYRNTSVVPNSNKKPEVTVVYMEGQVTLEELKQMFK
;
A
#
# COMPACT_ATOMS: atom_id res chain seq x y z
N MET A 1 -20.84 -46.84 33.95
CA MET A 1 -19.55 -47.14 33.30
C MET A 1 -19.35 -46.21 32.13
N ILE A 2 -18.22 -45.51 32.15
CA ILE A 2 -17.80 -44.44 31.24
C ILE A 2 -17.41 -45.00 29.86
N ARG A 3 -17.87 -44.35 28.78
CA ARG A 3 -17.01 -44.18 27.59
C ARG A 3 -17.42 -42.97 26.76
N ARG A 4 -16.84 -41.83 27.15
CA ARG A 4 -16.71 -40.61 26.35
C ARG A 4 -15.92 -40.97 25.08
N TRP A 5 -16.46 -40.73 23.90
CA TRP A 5 -15.67 -40.62 22.68
C TRP A 5 -15.85 -39.21 22.13
N ILE A 6 -14.82 -38.42 22.38
CA ILE A 6 -14.63 -37.06 21.90
C ILE A 6 -14.30 -37.20 20.40
N ILE A 7 -15.19 -36.74 19.52
CA ILE A 7 -14.84 -36.53 18.12
C ILE A 7 -14.08 -35.21 18.06
N LEU A 8 -12.76 -35.36 18.09
CA LEU A 8 -11.77 -34.30 17.95
C LEU A 8 -11.50 -34.09 16.45
N GLY A 9 -11.59 -32.84 16.00
CA GLY A 9 -10.66 -32.32 14.99
C GLY A 9 -11.14 -32.31 13.54
N ILE A 10 -11.84 -31.23 13.15
CA ILE A 10 -11.55 -30.51 11.90
C ILE A 10 -11.71 -29.02 12.17
N THR A 11 -10.70 -28.41 12.81
CA THR A 11 -10.43 -26.98 12.69
C THR A 11 -9.28 -26.83 11.70
N MET A 12 -9.57 -27.07 10.42
CA MET A 12 -8.71 -26.59 9.35
C MET A 12 -8.98 -25.08 9.22
N LEU A 13 -8.36 -24.31 10.11
CA LEU A 13 -8.27 -22.86 9.94
C LEU A 13 -7.37 -22.65 8.72
N ALA A 14 -7.99 -22.51 7.56
CA ALA A 14 -7.30 -22.14 6.33
C ALA A 14 -6.65 -20.78 6.57
N VAL A 15 -5.36 -20.78 6.93
CA VAL A 15 -4.53 -19.60 6.88
C VAL A 15 -4.34 -19.31 5.39
N LEU A 16 -5.27 -18.54 4.82
CA LEU A 16 -5.13 -18.08 3.44
C LEU A 16 -3.79 -17.38 3.33
N PRO A 17 -2.98 -17.72 2.31
CA PRO A 17 -1.64 -17.20 2.22
C PRO A 17 -1.72 -15.67 2.05
N LEU A 18 -0.98 -14.97 2.91
CA LEU A 18 -0.61 -13.55 2.76
C LEU A 18 0.26 -13.40 1.50
N TRP A 19 -0.34 -13.48 0.30
CA TRP A 19 0.39 -13.35 -0.98
C TRP A 19 0.06 -12.07 -1.75
N ALA A 20 -0.82 -11.23 -1.21
CA ALA A 20 -1.09 -9.92 -1.78
C ALA A 20 0.07 -8.96 -1.46
N GLN A 21 0.73 -8.42 -2.50
CA GLN A 21 1.94 -7.57 -2.52
C GLN A 21 3.34 -8.24 -2.53
N LYS A 22 3.47 -9.57 -2.58
CA LYS A 22 4.81 -10.19 -2.50
C LYS A 22 5.72 -9.74 -3.66
N GLY A 23 6.88 -9.16 -3.34
CA GLY A 23 7.92 -8.81 -4.32
C GLY A 23 7.98 -7.34 -4.73
N MET A 24 7.47 -6.44 -3.89
CA MET A 24 7.66 -4.99 -4.02
C MET A 24 8.44 -4.46 -2.82
N HIS A 25 9.32 -3.49 -3.03
CA HIS A 25 10.16 -2.90 -1.98
C HIS A 25 9.31 -2.13 -0.96
N VAL A 26 8.24 -1.45 -1.40
CA VAL A 26 7.30 -0.75 -0.51
C VAL A 26 6.49 -1.68 0.38
N GLU A 27 6.52 -3.00 0.18
CA GLU A 27 5.90 -3.98 1.09
C GLU A 27 6.46 -3.86 2.51
N ALA A 28 7.77 -3.56 2.63
CA ALA A 28 8.47 -3.42 3.91
C ALA A 28 7.98 -2.23 4.76
N LEU A 29 7.15 -1.35 4.22
CA LEU A 29 6.54 -0.23 4.94
C LEU A 29 5.27 -0.63 5.70
N PHE A 30 4.68 -1.78 5.39
CA PHE A 30 3.37 -2.19 5.88
C PHE A 30 3.44 -3.39 6.83
N ASP A 31 4.35 -3.32 7.80
CA ASP A 31 4.62 -4.36 8.81
C ASP A 31 3.93 -4.08 10.16
N GLY A 32 3.17 -2.99 10.28
CA GLY A 32 2.50 -2.61 11.52
C GLY A 32 3.38 -1.91 12.54
N ARG A 33 4.66 -1.58 12.24
CA ARG A 33 5.57 -0.92 13.19
C ARG A 33 5.15 0.49 13.58
N PHE A 34 4.29 1.11 12.78
CA PHE A 34 3.86 2.50 12.95
C PHE A 34 2.66 2.68 13.89
N LYS A 35 2.08 1.59 14.43
CA LYS A 35 0.86 1.64 15.27
C LYS A 35 0.95 2.56 16.49
N GLN A 36 2.15 2.82 17.01
CA GLN A 36 2.37 3.71 18.16
C GLN A 36 3.10 5.01 17.80
N ASP A 37 3.53 5.19 16.55
CA ASP A 37 4.17 6.43 16.13
C ASP A 37 3.10 7.47 15.80
N LYS A 38 3.01 8.53 16.61
CA LYS A 38 2.04 9.63 16.42
C LYS A 38 2.23 10.42 15.12
N ARG A 39 3.37 10.23 14.45
CA ARG A 39 3.70 10.85 13.17
C ARG A 39 3.28 10.01 11.97
N ALA A 40 2.79 8.79 12.18
CA ALA A 40 2.48 7.86 11.11
C ALA A 40 1.05 7.30 11.25
N VAL A 41 0.37 7.19 10.12
CA VAL A 41 -0.94 6.56 10.01
C VAL A 41 -0.83 5.46 8.97
N GLU A 42 -0.89 4.22 9.44
CA GLU A 42 -0.90 3.01 8.61
C GLU A 42 -2.32 2.45 8.54
N VAL A 43 -2.83 2.25 7.33
CA VAL A 43 -4.16 1.67 7.06
C VAL A 43 -3.99 0.40 6.27
N LEU A 44 -4.66 -0.66 6.70
CA LEU A 44 -4.75 -1.92 5.99
C LEU A 44 -6.21 -2.35 5.90
N ILE A 45 -6.72 -2.48 4.69
CA ILE A 45 -8.06 -3.01 4.41
C ILE A 45 -7.91 -4.22 3.50
N LYS A 46 -8.62 -5.31 3.82
CA LYS A 46 -8.61 -6.56 3.06
C LYS A 46 -10.02 -7.13 2.92
N GLY A 47 -10.23 -7.91 1.87
CA GLY A 47 -11.40 -8.78 1.76
C GLY A 47 -12.69 -8.04 1.45
N LYS A 48 -13.79 -8.44 2.11
CA LYS A 48 -15.18 -8.10 1.69
C LYS A 48 -15.46 -6.60 1.63
N GLU A 49 -14.84 -5.80 2.48
CA GLU A 49 -15.03 -4.35 2.54
C GLU A 49 -14.61 -3.63 1.24
N LEU A 50 -13.69 -4.23 0.49
CA LEU A 50 -13.15 -3.70 -0.75
C LEU A 50 -13.87 -4.20 -2.00
N LYS A 51 -14.80 -5.16 -1.87
CA LYS A 51 -15.50 -5.78 -3.00
C LYS A 51 -16.25 -4.75 -3.85
N LYS A 52 -16.86 -3.74 -3.22
CA LYS A 52 -17.56 -2.63 -3.89
C LYS A 52 -16.66 -1.74 -4.76
N TYR A 53 -15.35 -1.83 -4.57
CA TYR A 53 -14.33 -1.09 -5.31
C TYR A 53 -13.51 -2.01 -6.23
N HIS A 54 -13.92 -3.27 -6.40
CA HIS A 54 -13.17 -4.30 -7.14
C HIS A 54 -11.72 -4.46 -6.64
N LEU A 55 -11.46 -4.10 -5.38
CA LEU A 55 -10.17 -4.22 -4.73
C LEU A 55 -10.14 -5.46 -3.83
N THR A 56 -8.96 -6.03 -3.67
CA THR A 56 -8.70 -7.17 -2.75
C THR A 56 -7.79 -6.75 -1.59
N LEU A 57 -6.93 -5.76 -1.83
CA LEU A 57 -6.02 -5.19 -0.86
C LEU A 57 -5.92 -3.67 -1.06
N PHE A 58 -5.99 -2.94 0.04
CA PHE A 58 -5.64 -1.52 0.14
C PHE A 58 -4.70 -1.34 1.32
N ARG A 59 -3.55 -0.72 1.08
CA ARG A 59 -2.58 -0.33 2.11
C ARG A 59 -2.22 1.12 1.92
N SER A 60 -2.18 1.89 3.00
CA SER A 60 -1.62 3.24 2.95
C SER A 60 -0.76 3.53 4.17
N LEU A 61 0.28 4.32 3.96
CA LEU A 61 1.11 4.87 5.02
C LEU A 61 1.27 6.36 4.75
N THR A 62 0.77 7.17 5.68
CA THR A 62 1.01 8.61 5.71
C THR A 62 1.93 8.92 6.87
N VAL A 63 3.00 9.67 6.60
CA VAL A 63 4.00 10.07 7.59
C VAL A 63 4.16 11.57 7.56
N THR A 64 4.08 12.21 8.71
CA THR A 64 4.23 13.65 8.88
C THR A 64 5.49 13.98 9.68
N ASP A 65 6.24 14.98 9.24
CA ASP A 65 7.40 15.53 9.98
C ASP A 65 8.47 14.48 10.37
N ALA A 66 8.78 13.56 9.44
CA ALA A 66 9.80 12.53 9.62
C ALA A 66 10.73 12.43 8.39
N PRO A 67 11.68 13.38 8.22
CA PRO A 67 12.46 13.53 6.99
C PRO A 67 13.31 12.31 6.60
N THR A 68 13.83 11.56 7.59
CA THR A 68 14.59 10.32 7.34
C THR A 68 13.69 9.25 6.73
N LEU A 69 12.51 9.02 7.33
CA LEU A 69 11.54 8.05 6.84
C LEU A 69 10.95 8.50 5.49
N SER A 70 10.72 9.80 5.29
CA SER A 70 10.31 10.35 3.98
C SER A 70 11.29 9.99 2.85
N LYS A 71 12.61 10.05 3.12
CA LYS A 71 13.64 9.66 2.15
C LYS A 71 13.68 8.15 1.91
N GLU A 72 13.52 7.35 2.97
CA GLU A 72 13.42 5.89 2.88
C GLU A 72 12.23 5.47 2.00
N ILE A 73 11.04 6.04 2.25
CA ILE A 73 9.85 5.78 1.45
C ILE A 73 10.10 6.17 -0.02
N GLU A 74 10.67 7.35 -0.28
CA GLU A 74 11.00 7.78 -1.65
C GLU A 74 11.95 6.81 -2.37
N ALA A 75 12.96 6.28 -1.66
CA ALA A 75 13.89 5.31 -2.21
C ALA A 75 13.20 3.99 -2.58
N LEU A 76 12.36 3.45 -1.69
CA LEU A 76 11.61 2.21 -1.96
C LEU A 76 10.62 2.38 -3.13
N VAL A 77 9.90 3.50 -3.16
CA VAL A 77 9.00 3.84 -4.27
C VAL A 77 9.77 3.97 -5.58
N SER A 78 10.95 4.60 -5.55
CA SER A 78 11.78 4.78 -6.75
C SER A 78 12.29 3.44 -7.29
N GLN A 79 12.66 2.50 -6.42
CA GLN A 79 13.06 1.15 -6.81
C GLN A 79 11.91 0.40 -7.47
N ASP A 80 10.71 0.43 -6.87
CA ASP A 80 9.55 -0.21 -7.48
C ASP A 80 9.18 0.43 -8.83
N ALA A 81 9.26 1.76 -8.93
CA ALA A 81 8.95 2.53 -10.13
C ALA A 81 9.79 2.16 -11.38
N GLU A 82 10.92 1.46 -11.22
CA GLU A 82 11.71 0.91 -12.33
C GLU A 82 10.99 -0.24 -13.05
N THR A 83 10.13 -0.97 -12.33
CA THR A 83 9.38 -2.13 -12.84
C THR A 83 7.94 -1.78 -13.26
N ALA A 84 7.54 -0.52 -13.13
CA ALA A 84 6.22 -0.06 -13.53
C ALA A 84 6.07 -0.09 -15.06
N VAL A 85 4.94 -0.60 -15.54
CA VAL A 85 4.58 -0.65 -16.98
C VAL A 85 4.05 0.67 -17.48
N ASP A 86 3.48 1.48 -16.58
CA ASP A 86 3.03 2.84 -16.86
C ASP A 86 3.25 3.70 -15.61
N LYS A 87 3.59 4.97 -15.82
CA LYS A 87 3.80 5.91 -14.73
C LYS A 87 3.55 7.36 -15.11
N GLU A 88 2.89 8.08 -14.22
CA GLU A 88 2.82 9.54 -14.23
C GLU A 88 3.56 10.08 -13.02
N VAL A 89 4.57 10.92 -13.23
CA VAL A 89 5.42 11.45 -12.14
C VAL A 89 5.60 12.95 -12.24
N GLY A 90 5.58 13.61 -11.09
CA GLY A 90 6.01 15.00 -10.94
C GLY A 90 7.19 15.09 -9.99
N LYS A 91 8.14 15.96 -10.29
CA LYS A 91 9.33 16.21 -9.46
C LYS A 91 9.42 17.68 -9.06
N VAL A 92 10.02 17.93 -7.91
CA VAL A 92 10.49 19.27 -7.51
C VAL A 92 12.00 19.17 -7.36
N GLY A 93 12.73 19.83 -8.26
CA GLY A 93 14.16 19.58 -8.43
C GLY A 93 14.42 18.11 -8.79
N THR A 94 15.27 17.45 -8.01
CA THR A 94 15.60 16.02 -8.20
C THR A 94 14.67 15.07 -7.43
N ARG A 95 13.83 15.60 -6.53
CA ARG A 95 13.02 14.82 -5.62
C ARG A 95 11.65 14.49 -6.21
N LEU A 96 11.17 13.28 -5.94
CA LEU A 96 9.84 12.85 -6.37
C LEU A 96 8.79 13.61 -5.55
N TYR A 97 7.94 14.37 -6.23
CA TYR A 97 6.83 15.09 -5.61
C TYR A 97 5.56 14.23 -5.58
N TYR A 98 5.24 13.59 -6.71
CA TYR A 98 4.17 12.61 -6.77
C TYR A 98 4.47 11.55 -7.83
N GLY A 99 3.80 10.40 -7.70
CA GLY A 99 3.84 9.34 -8.69
C GLY A 99 2.57 8.50 -8.67
N PHE A 100 2.08 8.19 -9.86
CA PHE A 100 1.05 7.19 -10.11
C PHE A 100 1.70 6.07 -10.92
N PHE A 101 1.77 4.86 -10.37
CA PHE A 101 2.47 3.74 -10.99
C PHE A 101 1.51 2.56 -11.20
N CYS A 102 1.53 2.00 -12.40
CA CYS A 102 0.86 0.75 -12.75
C CYS A 102 1.92 -0.34 -12.92
N PHE A 103 1.71 -1.50 -12.31
CA PHE A 103 2.64 -2.63 -12.39
C PHE A 103 2.02 -3.76 -13.21
N PRO A 104 2.85 -4.69 -13.74
CA PRO A 104 2.32 -5.89 -14.37
C PRO A 104 1.32 -6.59 -13.45
N PRO A 105 0.19 -7.11 -13.96
CA PRO A 105 -0.74 -7.85 -13.13
C PRO A 105 -0.06 -9.09 -12.54
N LYS A 106 -0.48 -9.50 -11.35
CA LYS A 106 0.02 -10.70 -10.67
C LYS A 106 -1.18 -11.51 -10.17
N ASN A 107 -1.24 -12.79 -10.54
CA ASN A 107 -2.39 -13.65 -10.26
C ASN A 107 -3.71 -13.01 -10.69
N GLU A 108 -3.74 -12.47 -11.91
CA GLU A 108 -4.89 -11.76 -12.50
C GLU A 108 -5.28 -10.44 -11.80
N SER A 109 -4.60 -10.03 -10.73
CA SER A 109 -4.84 -8.74 -10.07
C SER A 109 -3.98 -7.63 -10.67
N TYR A 110 -4.61 -6.52 -11.03
CA TYR A 110 -3.93 -5.25 -11.29
C TYR A 110 -3.34 -4.70 -9.99
N ARG A 111 -2.18 -4.03 -10.12
CA ARG A 111 -1.40 -3.51 -8.99
C ARG A 111 -1.05 -2.05 -9.25
N TYR A 112 -1.34 -1.21 -8.26
CA TYR A 112 -1.13 0.24 -8.35
C TYR A 112 -0.40 0.76 -7.12
N LEU A 113 0.45 1.77 -7.33
CA LEU A 113 1.12 2.51 -6.27
C LEU A 113 0.93 4.00 -6.50
N PHE A 114 0.45 4.69 -5.47
CA PHE A 114 0.41 6.14 -5.42
C PHE A 114 1.39 6.66 -4.39
N TYR A 115 2.06 7.75 -4.76
CA TYR A 115 3.02 8.41 -3.91
C TYR A 115 2.80 9.92 -3.97
N ARG A 116 2.88 10.57 -2.81
CA ARG A 116 2.86 12.03 -2.69
C ARG A 116 3.80 12.45 -1.58
N ASN A 117 4.61 13.47 -1.82
CA ASN A 117 5.56 14.02 -0.87
C ASN A 117 5.48 15.53 -0.85
N THR A 118 4.76 16.11 0.10
CA THR A 118 4.64 17.57 0.22
C THR A 118 5.88 18.22 0.82
N SER A 119 6.79 17.44 1.43
CA SER A 119 8.02 17.96 2.04
C SER A 119 9.00 18.57 1.05
N VAL A 120 8.88 18.22 -0.24
CA VAL A 120 9.77 18.74 -1.29
C VAL A 120 9.28 20.06 -1.88
N VAL A 121 8.06 20.50 -1.53
CA VAL A 121 7.51 21.76 -2.00
C VAL A 121 8.07 22.90 -1.14
N PRO A 122 8.85 23.83 -1.72
CA PRO A 122 9.39 24.95 -0.98
C PRO A 122 8.28 25.87 -0.48
N ASN A 123 8.46 26.48 0.69
CA ASN A 123 7.55 27.45 1.30
C ASN A 123 6.11 26.94 1.48
N SER A 124 5.92 25.63 1.66
CA SER A 124 4.63 25.07 2.04
C SER A 124 4.26 25.49 3.47
N ASN A 125 3.08 26.08 3.64
CA ASN A 125 2.50 26.37 4.96
C ASN A 125 1.95 25.11 5.66
N LYS A 126 1.94 23.96 4.98
CA LYS A 126 1.51 22.68 5.55
C LYS A 126 2.69 21.94 6.15
N LYS A 127 2.43 21.14 7.19
CA LYS A 127 3.44 20.23 7.74
C LYS A 127 3.96 19.30 6.64
N PRO A 128 5.28 19.05 6.57
CA PRO A 128 5.87 18.11 5.63
C PRO A 128 5.23 16.73 5.79
N GLU A 129 4.73 16.16 4.70
CA GLU A 129 4.02 14.88 4.70
C GLU A 129 4.42 14.03 3.51
N VAL A 130 4.54 12.72 3.72
CA VAL A 130 4.69 11.72 2.68
C VAL A 130 3.59 10.68 2.81
N THR A 131 2.89 10.41 1.72
CA THR A 131 1.85 9.38 1.64
C THR A 131 2.22 8.39 0.54
N VAL A 132 2.15 7.10 0.88
CA VAL A 132 2.24 5.99 -0.08
C VAL A 132 0.99 5.13 0.04
N VAL A 133 0.40 4.76 -1.09
CA VAL A 133 -0.81 3.92 -1.16
C VAL A 133 -0.57 2.79 -2.14
N TYR A 134 -0.67 1.55 -1.69
CA TYR A 134 -0.65 0.35 -2.53
C TYR A 134 -2.06 -0.24 -2.64
N MET A 135 -2.45 -0.59 -3.86
CA MET A 135 -3.74 -1.21 -4.16
C MET A 135 -3.57 -2.39 -5.10
N GLU A 136 -4.35 -3.43 -4.85
CA GLU A 136 -4.39 -4.63 -5.68
C GLU A 136 -5.83 -5.14 -5.83
N GLY A 137 -6.21 -5.53 -7.04
CA GLY A 137 -7.49 -6.16 -7.31
C GLY A 137 -7.84 -6.22 -8.79
N GLN A 138 -9.13 -6.37 -9.09
CA GLN A 138 -9.68 -6.39 -10.44
C GLN A 138 -10.06 -5.00 -10.96
N VAL A 139 -9.82 -3.96 -10.15
CA VAL A 139 -10.10 -2.57 -10.52
C VAL A 139 -9.23 -2.13 -11.69
N THR A 140 -9.87 -1.56 -12.71
CA THR A 140 -9.19 -0.95 -13.85
C THR A 140 -8.66 0.44 -13.49
N LEU A 141 -7.68 0.95 -14.25
CA LEU A 141 -7.15 2.30 -14.03
C LEU A 141 -8.24 3.38 -14.15
N GLU A 142 -9.23 3.18 -15.02
CA GLU A 142 -10.34 4.12 -15.22
C GLU A 142 -11.26 4.17 -14.00
N GLU A 143 -11.68 3.01 -13.48
CA GLU A 143 -12.48 2.92 -12.26
C GLU A 143 -11.72 3.51 -11.06
N LEU A 144 -10.42 3.21 -10.96
CA LEU A 144 -9.56 3.75 -9.92
C LEU A 144 -9.54 5.29 -9.96
N LYS A 145 -9.40 5.89 -11.14
CA LYS A 145 -9.45 7.35 -11.31
C LYS A 145 -10.80 7.96 -10.90
N GLN A 146 -11.91 7.23 -11.06
CA GLN A 146 -13.24 7.69 -10.61
C GLN A 146 -13.38 7.69 -9.08
N MET A 147 -12.65 6.83 -8.36
CA MET A 147 -12.70 6.80 -6.89
C MET A 147 -12.07 8.03 -6.21
N PHE A 148 -11.22 8.78 -6.93
CA PHE A 148 -10.51 9.95 -6.40
C PHE A 148 -11.01 11.29 -6.99
N LYS A 149 -12.06 11.28 -7.81
CA LYS A 149 -12.80 12.48 -8.22
C LYS A 149 -13.88 12.82 -7.20
#